data_AF-A0A954Q9S9-F1
#
_entry.id   AF-A0A954Q9S9-F1
#
_cell.length_a   1.000
_cell.length_b   1.000
_cell.length_c   1.000
_cell.angle_alpha   90.00
_cell.angle_beta   90.00
_cell.angle_gamma   90.00
#
_symmetry.space_group_name_H-M   'P 1'
#
loop_
_entity.id
_entity.type
_entity.pdbx_description
1 polymer ?
#
loop_
_entity_poly.entity_id
_entity_poly.type
_entity_poly.pdbx_seq_one_letter_code
_entity_poly.pdbx_strand_id
1 'polypeptide(L)'
;MKRSSPFLLLSLVSGLLTLPGCADKAPAPAASSQASQADSAKVDGSAFRLTSEPANARGVIQAREEASTDDDVVVVGRIGGSLTPWVEGRAAFSIVDVSLKSCAECGSDDCPNPWDYC
;
A
#
# COMPACT_ATOMS: atom_id res chain seq x y z
N MET A 1 72.37 -15.05 -38.05
CA MET A 1 71.49 -14.00 -38.59
C MET A 1 70.52 -13.65 -37.46
N LYS A 2 70.67 -12.49 -36.78
CA LYS A 2 69.94 -11.23 -37.06
C LYS A 2 68.42 -11.49 -37.19
N ARG A 3 67.51 -10.83 -36.49
CA ARG A 3 67.48 -9.76 -35.50
C ARG A 3 65.97 -9.54 -35.20
N SER A 4 65.66 -9.07 -34.01
CA SER A 4 64.58 -8.10 -33.75
C SER A 4 63.11 -8.52 -33.90
N SER A 5 62.43 -8.52 -32.76
CA SER A 5 61.01 -8.20 -32.59
C SER A 5 60.73 -6.74 -33.01
N PRO A 6 59.52 -6.44 -33.49
CA PRO A 6 58.82 -5.28 -32.94
C PRO A 6 57.35 -5.56 -32.62
N PHE A 7 56.96 -5.14 -31.42
CA PHE A 7 55.61 -4.68 -31.07
C PHE A 7 55.05 -3.76 -32.17
N LEU A 8 53.78 -3.95 -32.58
CA LEU A 8 52.80 -2.86 -32.78
C LEU A 8 51.42 -3.42 -33.21
N LEU A 9 50.35 -2.84 -32.61
CA LEU A 9 48.95 -2.74 -33.10
C LEU A 9 48.09 -4.04 -32.95
N LEU A 10 46.87 -4.08 -32.41
CA LEU A 10 45.75 -3.13 -32.51
C LEU A 10 44.59 -3.59 -31.58
N SER A 11 43.81 -2.65 -31.01
CA SER A 11 42.48 -2.78 -30.36
C SER A 11 42.41 -3.50 -29.00
N LEU A 12 42.30 -2.88 -27.82
CA LEU A 12 41.37 -1.83 -27.37
C LEU A 12 39.91 -2.01 -27.84
N VAL A 13 39.19 -2.95 -27.24
CA VAL A 13 37.73 -2.94 -27.20
C VAL A 13 37.32 -2.89 -25.72
N SER A 14 37.38 -1.69 -25.16
CA SER A 14 36.73 -1.37 -23.89
C SER A 14 35.23 -1.31 -24.18
N GLY A 15 34.52 -2.39 -23.88
CA GLY A 15 33.07 -2.49 -23.98
C GLY A 15 32.42 -1.62 -22.90
N LEU A 16 32.23 -0.35 -23.24
CA LEU A 16 31.50 0.61 -22.45
C LEU A 16 30.01 0.20 -22.43
N LEU A 17 29.57 -0.46 -21.36
CA LEU A 17 28.16 -0.70 -21.08
C LEU A 17 27.47 0.66 -20.85
N THR A 18 26.82 1.19 -21.88
CA THR A 18 25.90 2.31 -21.75
C THR A 18 24.55 1.81 -21.28
N LEU A 19 24.28 1.91 -19.97
CA LEU A 19 22.93 1.91 -19.44
C LEU A 19 22.30 3.26 -19.80
N PRO A 20 21.22 3.34 -20.61
CA PRO A 20 20.43 4.55 -20.69
C PRO A 20 19.66 4.71 -19.37
N GLY A 21 20.30 5.30 -18.37
CA GLY A 21 19.63 5.84 -17.20
C GLY A 21 19.01 7.18 -17.58
N CYS A 22 17.72 7.19 -17.95
CA CYS A 22 16.96 8.43 -18.01
C CYS A 22 16.80 8.98 -16.60
N ALA A 23 17.61 9.99 -16.27
CA ALA A 23 17.43 10.87 -15.14
C ALA A 23 16.79 12.17 -15.65
N ASP A 24 15.46 12.20 -15.73
CA ASP A 24 14.73 13.45 -15.91
C ASP A 24 14.42 14.05 -14.54
N LYS A 25 15.32 14.91 -14.06
CA LYS A 25 15.08 15.81 -12.93
C LYS A 25 14.53 17.14 -13.48
N ALA A 26 13.20 17.22 -13.62
CA ALA A 26 12.49 18.48 -13.78
C ALA A 26 12.07 19.04 -12.41
N PRO A 27 11.99 20.38 -12.23
CA PRO A 27 11.54 20.98 -10.97
C PRO A 27 10.10 20.57 -10.66
N ALA A 28 9.84 20.23 -9.41
CA ALA A 28 8.50 19.91 -8.92
C ALA A 28 7.53 21.06 -9.25
N PRO A 29 6.48 20.84 -10.07
CA PRO A 29 5.34 21.74 -10.05
C PRO A 29 4.72 21.65 -8.65
N ALA A 30 4.36 22.81 -8.09
CA ALA A 30 3.53 22.88 -6.90
C ALA A 30 2.36 21.90 -7.05
N ALA A 31 2.18 21.04 -6.04
CA ALA A 31 1.08 20.12 -5.96
C ALA A 31 -0.24 20.92 -5.92
N SER A 32 -0.75 21.24 -7.09
CA SER A 32 -2.15 21.54 -7.29
C SER A 32 -2.89 20.28 -6.86
N SER A 33 -3.61 20.34 -5.74
CA SER A 33 -4.57 19.34 -5.31
C SER A 33 -5.67 19.21 -6.35
N GLN A 34 -5.36 18.56 -7.47
CA GLN A 34 -6.35 17.94 -8.32
C GLN A 34 -6.77 16.70 -7.56
N ALA A 35 -7.81 16.86 -6.73
CA ALA A 35 -8.73 15.78 -6.46
C ALA A 35 -9.22 15.31 -7.83
N SER A 36 -8.53 14.32 -8.41
CA SER A 36 -9.06 13.52 -9.49
C SER A 36 -10.38 13.01 -8.97
N GLN A 37 -11.47 13.60 -9.47
CA GLN A 37 -12.78 13.00 -9.36
C GLN A 37 -12.63 11.66 -10.04
N ALA A 38 -12.47 10.62 -9.22
CA ALA A 38 -12.56 9.25 -9.65
C ALA A 38 -13.93 9.15 -10.32
N ASP A 39 -13.91 9.03 -11.65
CA ASP A 39 -15.06 8.70 -12.45
C ASP A 39 -15.68 7.48 -11.76
N SER A 40 -16.86 7.68 -11.16
CA SER A 40 -17.48 6.71 -10.27
C SER A 40 -18.05 5.60 -11.14
N ALA A 41 -17.16 4.77 -11.68
CA ALA A 41 -17.53 3.54 -12.35
C ALA A 41 -18.41 2.76 -11.38
N LYS A 42 -19.63 2.47 -11.81
CA LYS A 42 -20.59 1.69 -11.01
C LYS A 42 -20.09 0.25 -10.94
N VAL A 43 -19.27 -0.06 -9.94
CA VAL A 43 -18.76 -1.41 -9.70
C VAL A 43 -19.87 -2.25 -9.07
N ASP A 44 -20.17 -3.41 -9.64
CA ASP A 44 -21.02 -4.41 -9.02
C ASP A 44 -20.23 -5.21 -7.98
N GLY A 45 -20.42 -4.86 -6.70
CA GLY A 45 -19.77 -5.53 -5.57
C GLY A 45 -20.52 -6.76 -5.03
N SER A 46 -21.63 -7.18 -5.67
CA SER A 46 -22.47 -8.26 -5.15
C SER A 46 -21.73 -9.58 -4.96
N ALA A 47 -20.72 -9.86 -5.79
CA ALA A 47 -19.87 -11.06 -5.68
C ALA A 47 -19.02 -11.11 -4.39
N PHE A 48 -18.76 -9.97 -3.75
CA PHE A 48 -17.92 -9.89 -2.53
C PHE A 48 -18.74 -9.72 -1.25
N ARG A 49 -20.08 -9.79 -1.34
CA ARG A 49 -20.98 -9.56 -0.22
C ARG A 49 -21.76 -10.83 0.10
N LEU A 50 -21.57 -11.34 1.31
CA LEU A 50 -22.39 -12.42 1.85
C LEU A 50 -23.81 -11.91 2.17
N THR A 51 -24.80 -12.79 2.11
CA THR A 51 -26.20 -12.48 2.45
C THR A 51 -26.47 -12.44 3.95
N SER A 52 -25.56 -13.00 4.75
CA SER A 52 -25.60 -13.02 6.21
C SER A 52 -24.17 -12.92 6.76
N GLU A 53 -24.06 -12.50 8.01
CA GLU A 53 -22.78 -12.40 8.70
C GLU A 53 -22.17 -13.80 8.91
N PRO A 54 -20.89 -14.00 8.59
CA PRO A 54 -20.22 -15.28 8.78
C PRO A 54 -20.03 -15.60 10.27
N ALA A 55 -20.17 -16.87 10.64
CA ALA A 55 -19.94 -17.33 12.00
C ALA A 55 -18.45 -17.30 12.38
N ASN A 56 -18.17 -17.32 13.68
CA ASN A 56 -16.82 -17.46 14.27
C ASN A 56 -15.85 -16.32 13.90
N ALA A 57 -16.37 -15.10 13.69
CA ALA A 57 -15.52 -13.94 13.47
C ALA A 57 -14.68 -13.63 14.72
N ARG A 58 -13.39 -13.37 14.51
CA ARG A 58 -12.44 -12.95 15.55
C ARG A 58 -12.10 -11.47 15.40
N GLY A 59 -11.79 -10.81 16.52
CA GLY A 59 -11.22 -9.47 16.47
C GLY A 59 -9.87 -9.46 15.74
N VAL A 60 -9.46 -8.30 15.24
CA VAL A 60 -8.17 -8.08 14.56
C VAL A 60 -7.00 -8.49 15.45
N ILE A 61 -7.01 -8.17 16.74
CA ILE A 61 -5.93 -8.54 17.68
C ILE A 61 -5.82 -10.05 17.78
N GLN A 62 -6.93 -10.71 18.10
CA GLN A 62 -6.99 -12.17 18.22
C GLN A 62 -6.56 -12.86 16.93
N ALA A 63 -7.08 -12.42 15.78
CA ALA A 63 -6.74 -13.00 14.49
C ALA A 63 -5.23 -12.90 14.21
N ARG A 64 -4.58 -11.77 14.55
CA ARG A 64 -3.14 -11.61 14.35
C ARG A 64 -2.28 -12.43 15.30
N GLU A 65 -2.77 -12.73 16.49
CA GLU A 65 -2.04 -13.53 17.49
C GLU A 65 -2.17 -15.03 17.22
N GLU A 66 -3.32 -15.48 16.71
CA GLU A 66 -3.64 -16.90 16.59
C GLU A 66 -3.49 -17.46 15.16
N ALA A 67 -3.64 -16.63 14.12
CA ALA A 67 -3.61 -17.12 12.74
C ALA A 67 -2.17 -17.44 12.31
N SER A 68 -2.04 -18.57 11.61
CA SER A 68 -0.82 -18.96 10.92
C SER A 68 -0.85 -18.54 9.46
N THR A 69 0.30 -18.64 8.80
CA THR A 69 0.38 -18.49 7.34
C THR A 69 -0.56 -19.48 6.66
N ASP A 70 -1.28 -19.00 5.63
CA ASP A 70 -2.22 -19.77 4.81
C ASP A 70 -3.52 -20.22 5.53
N ASP A 71 -3.80 -19.74 6.74
CA ASP A 71 -5.08 -19.99 7.42
C ASP A 71 -6.23 -19.20 6.78
N ASP A 72 -7.36 -19.87 6.58
CA ASP A 72 -8.64 -19.21 6.31
C ASP A 72 -9.16 -18.57 7.61
N VAL A 73 -9.31 -17.24 7.61
CA VAL A 73 -9.74 -16.47 8.78
C VAL A 73 -11.02 -15.68 8.51
N VAL A 74 -11.89 -15.63 9.52
CA VAL A 74 -13.02 -14.70 9.57
C VAL A 74 -12.68 -13.62 10.59
N VAL A 75 -12.55 -12.39 10.14
CA VAL A 75 -12.18 -11.24 10.97
C VAL A 75 -13.31 -10.23 11.02
N VAL A 76 -13.60 -9.72 12.21
CA VAL A 76 -14.49 -8.58 12.42
C VAL A 76 -13.69 -7.38 12.94
N GLY A 77 -13.98 -6.23 12.35
CA GLY A 77 -13.36 -4.97 12.69
C GLY A 77 -14.16 -3.82 12.10
N ARG A 78 -13.76 -2.60 12.44
CA ARG A 78 -14.38 -1.38 11.93
C ARG A 78 -13.36 -0.64 11.04
N ILE A 79 -13.78 -0.09 9.91
CA ILE A 79 -12.88 0.69 9.03
C ILE A 79 -12.43 1.96 9.78
N GLY A 80 -11.13 2.21 9.87
CA GLY A 80 -10.58 3.35 10.62
C GLY A 80 -9.11 3.18 11.01
N GLY A 81 -8.70 3.89 12.06
CA GLY A 81 -7.33 3.98 12.57
C GLY A 81 -6.53 5.16 11.99
N SER A 82 -7.14 5.95 11.10
CA SER A 82 -6.57 7.17 10.53
C SER A 82 -7.66 8.05 9.90
N LEU A 83 -7.33 9.31 9.59
CA LEU A 83 -8.23 10.23 8.88
C LEU A 83 -8.64 9.71 7.50
N THR A 84 -7.76 8.95 6.84
CA THR A 84 -7.98 8.37 5.51
C THR A 84 -7.63 6.89 5.56
N PRO A 85 -8.57 6.01 5.93
CA PRO A 85 -8.29 4.58 6.10
C PRO A 85 -8.17 3.83 4.77
N TRP A 86 -8.34 4.51 3.63
CA TRP A 86 -8.26 3.95 2.28
C TRP A 86 -6.85 4.10 1.71
N VAL A 87 -6.37 3.08 1.03
CA VAL A 87 -5.07 3.11 0.35
C VAL A 87 -5.25 3.61 -1.08
N GLU A 88 -4.62 4.74 -1.42
CA GLU A 88 -4.72 5.33 -2.76
C GLU A 88 -4.28 4.35 -3.86
N GLY A 89 -5.08 4.28 -4.92
CA GLY A 89 -4.83 3.40 -6.07
C GLY A 89 -4.99 1.90 -5.78
N ARG A 90 -5.53 1.50 -4.62
CA ARG A 90 -5.73 0.09 -4.25
C ARG A 90 -7.12 -0.16 -3.67
N ALA A 91 -7.64 -1.37 -3.88
CA ALA A 91 -8.83 -1.87 -3.18
C ALA A 91 -8.43 -2.39 -1.78
N ALA A 92 -7.88 -1.51 -0.94
CA ALA A 92 -7.40 -1.84 0.39
C ALA A 92 -7.74 -0.72 1.37
N PHE A 93 -8.05 -1.12 2.61
CA PHE A 93 -8.31 -0.22 3.71
C PHE A 93 -7.85 -0.82 5.03
N SER A 94 -7.65 0.03 6.03
CA SER A 94 -7.34 -0.38 7.39
C SER A 94 -8.62 -0.68 8.16
N ILE A 95 -8.56 -1.70 9.01
CA ILE A 95 -9.57 -1.99 10.02
C ILE A 95 -8.95 -1.94 11.41
N VAL A 96 -9.74 -1.53 12.39
CA VAL A 96 -9.40 -1.56 13.80
C VAL A 96 -10.17 -2.67 14.52
N ASP A 97 -9.58 -3.12 15.63
CA ASP A 97 -10.18 -4.12 16.49
C ASP A 97 -11.45 -3.62 17.17
N VAL A 98 -12.41 -4.52 17.38
CA VAL A 98 -13.70 -4.21 18.01
C VAL A 98 -13.60 -3.87 19.50
N SER A 99 -12.46 -4.14 20.15
CA SER A 99 -12.20 -3.75 21.54
C SER A 99 -11.96 -2.25 21.73
N LEU A 100 -11.63 -1.51 20.66
CA LEU A 100 -11.50 -0.06 20.73
C LEU A 100 -12.87 0.60 20.80
N LYS A 101 -13.05 1.46 21.80
CA LYS A 101 -14.26 2.27 21.93
C LYS A 101 -14.28 3.32 20.82
N SER A 102 -15.35 3.32 20.05
CA SER A 102 -15.59 4.38 19.08
C SER A 102 -15.97 5.68 19.80
N CYS A 103 -15.69 6.83 19.17
CA CYS A 103 -16.12 8.12 19.72
C CYS A 103 -17.65 8.18 19.93
N ALA A 104 -18.43 7.50 19.07
CA ALA A 104 -19.88 7.39 19.21
C ALA A 104 -20.33 6.69 20.51
N GLU A 105 -19.51 5.77 21.03
CA GLU A 105 -19.78 5.04 22.28
C GLU A 105 -19.34 5.82 23.52
N CYS A 106 -18.45 6.80 23.38
CA CYS A 106 -17.91 7.58 24.51
C CYS A 106 -18.78 8.77 24.92
N GLY A 107 -19.76 9.17 24.10
CA GLY A 107 -20.76 10.19 24.44
C GLY A 107 -20.20 11.61 24.64
N SER A 108 -18.90 11.81 24.35
CA SER A 108 -18.23 13.10 24.40
C SER A 108 -17.85 13.54 22.99
N ASP A 109 -18.17 14.77 22.63
CA ASP A 109 -17.71 15.42 21.40
C ASP A 109 -16.18 15.65 21.39
N ASP A 110 -15.52 15.46 22.53
CA ASP A 110 -14.09 15.63 22.76
C ASP A 110 -13.26 14.38 22.40
N CYS A 111 -13.43 13.86 21.19
CA CYS A 111 -12.56 12.80 20.70
C CYS A 111 -11.25 13.39 20.16
N PRO A 112 -10.08 13.12 20.77
CA PRO A 112 -8.80 13.57 20.21
C PRO A 112 -8.55 12.85 18.89
N ASN A 113 -7.88 13.53 17.94
CA ASN A 113 -7.64 12.96 16.62
C ASN A 113 -6.82 11.64 16.69
N PRO A 114 -7.23 10.58 15.97
CA PRO A 114 -8.31 10.52 14.98
C PRO A 114 -9.73 10.37 15.57
N TRP A 115 -10.71 11.09 15.00
CA TRP A 115 -12.10 11.18 15.47
C TRP A 115 -12.95 9.91 15.32
N ASP A 116 -12.33 8.75 15.17
CA ASP A 116 -12.98 7.46 14.99
C ASP A 116 -12.95 6.59 16.26
N TYR A 117 -11.89 6.66 17.07
CA TYR A 117 -11.73 5.88 18.31
C TYR A 117 -11.11 6.69 19.48
N CYS A 118 -11.57 6.41 20.71
CA CYS A 118 -11.06 6.99 21.96
C CYS A 118 -10.01 6.11 22.64
#